data_AF-A0A7V9GVD3-F1
#
_entry.id   AF-A0A7V9GVD3-F1
#
_cell.length_a   1.000
_cell.length_b   1.000
_cell.length_c   1.000
_cell.angle_alpha   90.00
_cell.angle_beta   90.00
_cell.angle_gamma   90.00
#
_symmetry.space_group_name_H-M   'P 1'
#
loop_
_entity.id
_entity.type
_entity.pdbx_description
1 polymer ?
#
loop_
_entity_poly.entity_id
_entity_poly.type
_entity_poly.pdbx_seq_one_letter_code
_entity_poly.pdbx_strand_id
1 'polypeptide(L)' 'VRDGWGRLVPPGDPAALAAGLGELLVLPRKEREQMGRAGREWVLEGFSTDGQAARLAALFDAPHRVDGSGDGFGS' A
#
# COMPACT_ATOMS: atom_id res chain seq x y z
N VAL A 1 -6.81 2.38 -0.31
CA VAL A 1 -6.77 3.81 0.08
C VAL A 1 -6.95 3.88 1.58
N ARG A 2 -6.29 4.79 2.30
CA ARG A 2 -6.62 5.07 3.70
C ARG A 2 -7.73 6.12 3.77
N ASP A 3 -8.56 6.04 4.80
CA ASP A 3 -9.60 7.04 5.03
C ASP A 3 -9.00 8.45 5.12
N GLY A 4 -9.57 9.37 4.35
CA GLY A 4 -9.17 10.78 4.31
C GLY A 4 -8.33 11.21 3.10
N TRP A 5 -7.76 10.30 2.30
CA TRP A 5 -6.89 10.67 1.16
C TRP A 5 -7.46 10.24 -0.21
N GLY A 6 -8.68 9.73 -0.22
CA GLY A 6 -9.38 9.28 -1.41
C GLY A 6 -10.67 8.53 -1.06
N ARG A 7 -11.23 7.85 -2.06
CA ARG A 7 -12.39 6.97 -1.93
C ARG A 7 -12.09 5.64 -2.60
N LEU A 8 -12.51 4.54 -1.97
CA LEU A 8 -12.54 3.23 -2.60
C LEU A 8 -13.93 3.00 -3.19
N VAL A 9 -13.96 2.43 -4.38
CA VAL A 9 -15.19 2.02 -5.06
C VAL A 9 -15.06 0.56 -5.46
N PRO A 10 -16.16 -0.20 -5.58
CA PRO A 10 -16.12 -1.55 -6.10
C PRO A 10 -15.45 -1.61 -7.48
N PRO A 11 -14.64 -2.64 -7.76
CA PRO A 11 -14.04 -2.81 -9.08
C PRO A 11 -15.12 -3.14 -10.12
N GLY A 12 -15.00 -2.56 -11.31
CA GLY A 12 -15.93 -2.85 -12.42
C GLY A 12 -17.32 -2.23 -12.28
N ASP A 13 -17.51 -1.29 -11.35
CA ASP A 13 -18.77 -0.57 -11.15
C ASP A 13 -18.64 0.92 -11.59
N PRO A 14 -19.07 1.27 -12.81
CA PRO A 14 -19.02 2.64 -13.30
C PRO A 14 -19.94 3.58 -12.52
N ALA A 15 -21.07 3.09 -12.00
CA ALA A 15 -22.02 3.92 -11.27
C ALA A 15 -21.45 4.33 -9.91
N ALA A 16 -20.83 3.38 -9.19
CA ALA A 16 -20.14 3.67 -7.94
C ALA A 16 -18.94 4.61 -8.15
N LEU A 17 -18.19 4.46 -9.26
CA LEU A 17 -17.12 5.40 -9.61
C LEU A 17 -17.66 6.81 -9.85
N ALA A 18 -18.73 6.96 -10.64
CA ALA A 18 -19.33 8.25 -10.94
C ALA A 18 -19.84 8.94 -9.66
N ALA A 19 -20.47 8.18 -8.76
CA ALA A 19 -20.91 8.70 -7.47
C ALA A 19 -19.73 9.18 -6.60
N GLY A 20 -18.67 8.38 -6.48
CA GLY A 20 -17.48 8.76 -5.72
C GLY A 20 -16.75 9.97 -6.29
N LEU A 21 -16.73 10.14 -7.62
CA LEU A 21 -16.22 11.36 -8.26
C LEU A 21 -17.11 12.57 -7.95
N GLY A 22 -18.44 12.40 -8.01
CA GLY A 22 -19.40 13.44 -7.66
C GLY A 22 -19.21 13.95 -6.22
N GLU A 23 -19.07 13.03 -5.26
CA GLU A 23 -18.77 13.36 -3.86
C GLU A 23 -17.49 14.19 -3.70
N LEU A 24 -16.43 13.84 -4.43
CA LEU A 24 -15.18 14.60 -4.37
C LEU A 24 -15.32 15.98 -5.01
N LEU A 25 -16.01 16.09 -6.15
CA LEU A 25 -16.14 17.34 -6.90
C LEU A 25 -16.94 18.40 -6.15
N VAL A 26 -17.87 18.01 -5.27
CA VAL A 26 -18.63 18.96 -4.44
C VAL A 26 -17.86 19.47 -3.22
N LEU A 27 -16.74 18.84 -2.83
CA LEU A 27 -15.92 19.34 -1.74
C LEU A 27 -15.26 20.69 -2.08
N PRO A 28 -14.99 21.56 -1.10
CA PRO A 28 -14.18 22.75 -1.33
C PRO A 28 -12.80 22.41 -1.91
N ARG A 29 -12.28 23.26 -2.80
CA ARG A 29 -10.95 23.07 -3.43
C ARG A 29 -9.86 22.79 -2.41
N LYS A 30 -9.87 23.53 -1.29
CA LYS A 30 -8.89 23.39 -0.20
C LYS A 30 -8.89 21.98 0.40
N GLU A 31 -10.07 21.40 0.60
CA GLU A 31 -10.22 20.05 1.15
C GLU A 31 -9.68 19.01 0.17
N ARG A 32 -10.06 19.10 -1.12
CA ARG A 32 -9.51 18.21 -2.15
C ARG A 32 -7.98 18.27 -2.25
N GLU A 33 -7.41 19.47 -2.18
CA GLU A 33 -5.96 19.63 -2.20
C GLU A 33 -5.29 19.02 -0.96
N GLN A 34 -5.93 19.13 0.20
CA GLN A 34 -5.42 18.57 1.44
C GLN A 34 -5.44 17.04 1.41
N MET A 35 -6.52 16.44 0.87
CA MET A 35 -6.60 15.02 0.60
C MET A 35 -5.47 14.55 -0.34
N GLY A 36 -5.24 15.30 -1.43
CA GLY A 36 -4.17 15.00 -2.40
C GLY A 36 -2.76 15.11 -1.80
N ARG A 37 -2.49 16.14 -0.99
CA ARG A 37 -1.20 16.31 -0.30
C ARG A 37 -0.92 15.17 0.68
N ALA A 38 -1.91 14.82 1.51
CA ALA A 38 -1.75 13.76 2.48
C ALA A 38 -1.50 12.39 1.81
N GLY A 39 -2.19 12.11 0.70
CA GLY A 39 -1.92 10.92 -0.11
C GLY A 39 -0.49 10.91 -0.68
N ARG A 40 0.01 12.05 -1.15
CA ARG A 40 1.38 12.18 -1.68
C ARG A 40 2.44 12.03 -0.59
N GLU A 41 2.27 12.67 0.56
CA GLU A 41 3.19 12.57 1.70
C GLU A 41 3.34 11.12 2.13
N TRP A 42 2.23 10.39 2.27
CA TRP A 42 2.26 8.98 2.63
C TRP A 42 3.02 8.09 1.63
N VAL A 43 2.86 8.34 0.33
CA VAL A 43 3.62 7.60 -0.70
C VAL A 43 5.11 7.88 -0.57
N LEU A 44 5.49 9.14 -0.38
CA LEU A 44 6.89 9.54 -0.28
C LEU A 44 7.55 9.02 1.01
N GLU A 45 6.82 8.95 2.10
CA GLU A 45 7.30 8.41 3.38
C GLU A 45 7.43 6.87 3.35
N GLY A 46 6.47 6.19 2.73
CA GLY A 46 6.33 4.73 2.84
C GLY A 46 7.01 3.92 1.74
N PHE A 47 7.26 4.51 0.56
CA PHE A 47 7.67 3.77 -0.64
C PHE A 47 8.97 4.28 -1.26
N SER A 48 9.96 4.61 -0.43
CA SER A 48 11.31 4.88 -0.93
C SER A 48 11.99 3.60 -1.40
N THR A 49 12.75 3.67 -2.50
CA THR A 49 13.53 2.53 -3.01
C THR A 49 14.44 1.96 -1.92
N ASP A 50 15.10 2.83 -1.16
CA ASP A 50 16.00 2.43 -0.07
C ASP A 50 15.25 1.73 1.06
N GLY A 51 14.07 2.24 1.46
CA GLY A 51 13.24 1.62 2.49
C GLY A 51 12.71 0.25 2.07
N GLN A 52 12.34 0.11 0.79
CA GLN A 52 11.91 -1.16 0.22
C GLN A 52 13.06 -2.17 0.08
N ALA A 53 14.25 -1.71 -0.35
CA ALA A 53 15.45 -2.53 -0.43
C ALA A 53 15.89 -3.03 0.95
N ALA A 54 15.84 -2.17 1.98
CA ALA A 54 16.14 -2.55 3.36
C ALA A 54 15.15 -3.60 3.90
N ARG A 55 13.84 -3.44 3.66
CA ARG A 55 12.83 -4.45 4.02
C ARG A 55 13.07 -5.78 3.32
N LEU A 56 13.45 -5.73 2.03
CA LEU A 56 13.75 -6.93 1.26
C LEU A 56 15.01 -7.64 1.79
N ALA A 57 16.09 -6.90 2.05
CA ALA A 57 17.32 -7.44 2.64
C ALA A 57 17.05 -8.15 3.97
N ALA A 58 16.22 -7.53 4.83
CA ALA A 58 15.83 -8.13 6.11
C ALA A 58 15.12 -9.49 5.99
N LEU A 59 14.45 -9.79 4.88
CA LEU A 59 13.84 -11.10 4.64
C LEU A 59 14.88 -12.19 4.33
N PHE A 60 16.00 -11.81 3.72
CA PHE A 60 17.12 -12.73 3.45
C PHE A 60 18.01 -12.93 4.67
N ASP A 61 18.13 -11.90 5.53
CA ASP A 61 18.88 -11.98 6.79
C ASP A 61 18.08 -12.66 7.92
N ALA A 62 16.76 -12.79 7.77
CA ALA A 62 15.94 -13.52 8.72
C ALA A 62 16.35 -15.00 8.75
N PRO A 63 16.55 -15.61 9.93
CA PRO A 63 16.92 -17.01 10.02
C PRO A 63 15.81 -17.86 9.40
N HIS A 64 16.09 -18.40 8.22
CA HIS A 64 15.26 -19.42 7.59
C HIS A 64 15.14 -20.59 8.58
N ARG A 65 13.92 -20.89 9.04
CA ARG A 65 13.68 -22.16 9.72
C ARG A 65 13.71 -23.23 8.64
N VAL A 66 14.88 -23.85 8.46
CA VAL A 66 14.92 -25.17 7.83
C VAL A 66 14.24 -26.10 8.81
N ASP A 67 13.02 -26.52 8.48
CA ASP A 67 12.40 -27.64 9.18
C ASP A 67 13.20 -28.88 8.81
N GLY A 68 14.08 -29.29 9.73
CA GLY A 68 14.96 -30.42 9.58
C GLY A 68 14.20 -31.73 9.76
N SER A 69 13.47 -32.15 8.74
CA SER A 69 13.12 -33.55 8.52
C SER A 69 13.82 -34.05 7.25
N GLY A 70 15.15 -33.94 7.23
CA GLY A 70 16.02 -34.67 6.33
C GLY A 70 16.58 -35.86 7.09
N ASP A 71 15.82 -36.93 7.07
CA ASP A 71 16.24 -38.29 7.38
C ASP A 71 17.61 -38.61 6.74
N GLY A 72 18.51 -39.10 7.59
CA GLY A 72 19.90 -39.32 7.23
C GLY A 72 20.08 -40.41 6.18
N PHE A 73 21.12 -40.25 5.37
CA PHE A 73 21.91 -41.39 4.93
C PHE A 73 23.38 -40.97 4.92
N GLY A 74 24.05 -41.29 6.02
CA GLY A 74 25.49 -41.46 6.03
C GLY A 74 25.82 -42.87 5.55
N SER A 75 26.63 -42.98 4.51
CA SER A 75 27.92 -43.68 4.53
C SER A 75 28.65 -43.45 3.22
#